data_AF-M6EG97-F1
#
_entry.id   AF-M6EG97-F1
#
_cell.length_a   1.000
_cell.length_b   1.000
_cell.length_c   1.000
_cell.angle_alpha   90.00
_cell.angle_beta   90.00
_cell.angle_gamma   90.00
#
_symmetry.space_group_name_H-M   'P 1'
#
loop_
_entity.id
_entity.type
_entity.pdbx_description
1 polymer ?
#
loop_
_entity_poly.entity_id
_entity_poly.type
_entity_poly.pdbx_seq_one_letter_code
_entity_poly.pdbx_strand_id
1 'polypeptide(L)'
;MRYNRIPNTVTVYLSQLAGQNLRLAENILKGLLYRTDSPIEPGTILELKLGTISLSGAIQIPVKVIRCEKISESEYDLYMNYTEKDFNKIQEIEDLIRDLS
;
A
#
# COMPACT_ATOMS: atom_id res chain seq x y z
N MET A 1 -1.13 -14.32 -6.06
CA MET A 1 -1.71 -13.00 -5.67
C MET A 1 -1.18 -11.95 -6.64
N ARG A 2 -2.05 -11.10 -7.20
CA ARG A 2 -1.63 -10.04 -8.15
C ARG A 2 -1.35 -8.76 -7.36
N TYR A 3 -0.25 -8.07 -7.67
CA TYR A 3 0.09 -6.80 -7.04
C TYR A 3 -0.08 -5.66 -8.05
N ASN A 4 -0.83 -4.63 -7.67
CA ASN A 4 -0.93 -3.42 -8.47
C ASN A 4 0.13 -2.43 -8.04
N ARG A 5 0.91 -1.95 -9.00
CA ARG A 5 1.95 -0.94 -8.74
C ARG A 5 1.26 0.40 -8.55
N ILE A 6 1.54 1.06 -7.43
CA ILE A 6 1.11 2.44 -7.21
C ILE A 6 1.94 3.32 -8.17
N PRO A 7 1.31 4.13 -9.05
CA PRO A 7 2.03 5.01 -9.95
C PRO A 7 2.83 6.07 -9.20
N ASN A 8 3.99 6.45 -9.75
CA ASN A 8 4.84 7.50 -9.16
C ASN A 8 4.19 8.90 -9.17
N THR A 9 3.09 9.07 -9.90
CA THR A 9 2.29 10.30 -9.93
C THR A 9 1.39 10.45 -8.69
N VAL A 10 1.19 9.38 -7.92
CA VAL A 10 0.45 9.39 -6.66
C VAL A 10 1.40 9.72 -5.51
N THR A 11 1.05 10.72 -4.70
CA THR A 11 1.81 10.98 -3.48
C THR A 11 1.44 9.95 -2.42
N VAL A 12 2.42 9.19 -1.95
CA VAL A 12 2.23 8.13 -0.95
C VAL A 12 2.88 8.55 0.36
N TYR A 13 2.12 8.49 1.45
CA TYR A 13 2.66 8.62 2.80
C TYR A 13 2.50 7.28 3.53
N LEU A 14 3.57 6.86 4.21
CA LEU A 14 3.62 5.64 5.01
C LEU A 14 3.92 6.01 6.46
N SER A 15 3.05 5.61 7.38
CA SER A 15 3.27 5.72 8.83
C SER A 15 3.20 4.33 9.45
N GLN A 16 4.15 3.98 10.33
CA GLN A 16 4.11 2.69 11.03
C GLN A 16 3.01 2.71 12.10
N LEU A 17 2.12 1.72 12.06
CA LEU A 17 1.12 1.50 13.10
C LEU A 17 1.70 0.60 14.19
N ALA A 18 2.18 1.20 15.28
CA ALA A 18 2.74 0.45 16.41
C ALA A 18 1.66 -0.34 17.18
N GLY A 19 2.00 -1.55 17.61
CA GLY A 19 1.21 -2.32 18.58
C GLY A 19 -0.07 -2.99 18.05
N GLN A 20 -0.33 -2.98 16.74
CA GLN A 20 -1.50 -3.66 16.18
C GLN A 20 -1.15 -5.04 15.64
N ASN A 21 -2.02 -6.03 15.88
CA ASN A 21 -1.98 -7.35 15.26
C ASN A 21 -3.12 -7.45 14.24
N LEU A 22 -3.03 -6.68 13.15
CA LEU A 22 -4.03 -6.77 12.08
C LEU A 22 -3.78 -8.02 11.23
N ARG A 23 -4.86 -8.78 11.01
CA ARG A 23 -4.85 -9.93 10.11
C ARG A 23 -5.00 -9.45 8.67
N LEU A 24 -4.47 -10.24 7.75
CA LEU A 24 -4.69 -10.00 6.32
C LEU A 24 -6.17 -10.14 5.99
N ALA A 25 -6.63 -9.35 5.01
CA ALA A 25 -7.96 -9.52 4.44
C ALA A 25 -7.96 -10.75 3.52
N GLU A 26 -8.29 -11.92 4.06
CA GLU A 26 -8.19 -13.23 3.38
C GLU A 26 -8.98 -13.32 2.06
N ASN A 27 -10.05 -12.52 1.92
CA ASN A 27 -10.90 -12.49 0.72
C ASN A 27 -10.39 -11.54 -0.38
N ILE A 28 -9.23 -10.92 -0.20
CA ILE A 28 -8.68 -9.93 -1.12
C ILE A 28 -7.50 -10.54 -1.85
N LEU A 29 -7.69 -10.88 -3.12
CA LEU A 29 -6.70 -11.55 -3.97
C LEU A 29 -5.71 -10.58 -4.64
N LYS A 30 -5.78 -9.30 -4.26
CA LYS A 30 -4.93 -8.22 -4.77
C LYS A 30 -4.10 -7.61 -3.64
N GLY A 31 -2.88 -7.24 -3.96
CA GLY A 31 -2.00 -6.47 -3.09
C GLY A 31 -1.49 -5.21 -3.79
N LEU A 32 -0.70 -4.44 -3.07
CA LEU A 32 -0.07 -3.22 -3.54
C LEU A 32 1.43 -3.40 -3.67
N LEU A 33 2.00 -2.76 -4.69
CA LEU A 33 3.43 -2.66 -4.92
C LEU A 33 3.84 -1.20 -4.93
N TYR A 34 4.78 -0.83 -4.06
CA TYR A 34 5.27 0.54 -3.93
C TYR A 34 6.80 0.56 -3.91
N ARG A 35 7.41 1.59 -4.53
CA ARG A 35 8.85 1.79 -4.47
C ARG A 35 9.20 2.80 -3.39
N THR A 36 10.13 2.43 -2.52
CA THR A 36 10.59 3.24 -1.40
C THR A 36 12.11 3.38 -1.45
N ASP A 37 12.64 4.42 -0.80
CA ASP A 37 14.08 4.64 -0.61
C ASP A 37 14.63 3.92 0.63
N SER A 38 13.73 3.42 1.49
CA SER A 38 14.05 2.89 2.80
C SER A 38 13.52 1.45 2.96
N PRO A 39 14.34 0.49 3.42
CA PRO A 39 13.88 -0.87 3.63
C PRO A 39 12.84 -0.95 4.76
N ILE A 40 11.81 -1.79 4.59
CA ILE A 40 10.79 -2.03 5.61
C ILE A 40 10.66 -3.54 5.87
N GLU A 41 10.62 -3.92 7.14
CA GLU A 41 10.57 -5.32 7.54
C GLU A 41 9.25 -6.01 7.14
N PRO A 42 9.29 -7.23 6.59
CA PRO A 42 8.10 -8.05 6.42
C PRO A 42 7.38 -8.28 7.74
N GLY A 43 6.06 -8.14 7.75
CA GLY A 43 5.23 -8.22 8.94
C GLY A 43 4.89 -6.85 9.54
N THR A 44 5.63 -5.79 9.19
CA THR A 44 5.30 -4.42 9.61
C THR A 44 3.94 -4.00 9.08
N ILE A 45 3.15 -3.37 9.94
CA ILE A 45 1.87 -2.77 9.59
C ILE A 45 2.10 -1.27 9.35
N LEU A 46 1.69 -0.83 8.18
CA LEU A 46 1.78 0.56 7.74
C LEU A 46 0.38 1.09 7.53
N GLU A 47 0.16 2.34 7.90
CA GLU A 47 -0.94 3.14 7.40
C GLU A 47 -0.48 3.79 6.09
N LEU A 48 -1.12 3.37 5.01
CA LEU A 48 -0.91 3.90 3.67
C LEU A 48 -1.91 5.02 3.44
N LYS A 49 -1.39 6.23 3.16
CA LYS A 49 -2.20 7.37 2.75
C LYS A 49 -1.87 7.76 1.32
N LEU A 50 -2.87 7.71 0.44
CA LEU A 50 -2.75 8.12 -0.95
C LEU A 50 -3.29 9.55 -1.09
N GLY A 51 -2.43 10.48 -1.51
CA GLY A 51 -2.79 11.84 -1.85
C GLY A 51 -2.95 11.98 -3.37
N THR A 52 -4.15 12.33 -3.82
CA THR A 52 -4.38 12.82 -5.18
C THR A 52 -4.18 14.32 -5.25
N ILE A 53 -3.66 14.81 -6.37
CA ILE A 53 -3.51 16.25 -6.63
C ILE A 53 -4.88 16.94 -6.80
N SER A 54 -5.95 16.18 -7.03
CA SER A 54 -7.31 16.68 -7.26
C SER A 54 -8.28 16.33 -6.14
N LEU A 55 -8.65 17.34 -5.33
CA LEU A 55 -9.92 17.60 -4.60
C LEU A 55 -10.68 16.50 -3.82
N SER A 56 -10.38 15.20 -3.96
CA SER A 56 -10.96 14.11 -3.18
C SER A 56 -10.06 13.83 -1.97
N GLY A 57 -10.64 13.77 -0.78
CA GLY A 57 -9.90 13.58 0.47
C GLY A 57 -8.90 12.42 0.42
N ALA A 58 -7.81 12.55 1.18
CA ALA A 58 -6.78 11.52 1.21
C ALA A 58 -7.34 10.20 1.77
N ILE A 59 -7.25 9.12 0.98
CA ILE A 59 -7.68 7.78 1.38
C ILE A 59 -6.59 7.16 2.25
N GLN A 60 -6.98 6.63 3.42
CA GLN A 60 -6.08 6.00 4.39
C GLN A 60 -6.49 4.56 4.61
N ILE A 61 -5.53 3.64 4.53
CA ILE A 61 -5.78 2.22 4.69
C ILE A 61 -4.61 1.51 5.39
N PRO A 62 -4.87 0.65 6.39
CA PRO A 62 -3.83 -0.17 6.97
C PRO A 62 -3.46 -1.33 6.04
N VAL A 63 -2.17 -1.47 5.78
CA VAL A 63 -1.57 -2.52 4.95
C VAL A 63 -0.47 -3.23 5.73
N LYS A 64 -0.21 -4.48 5.38
CA LYS A 64 0.87 -5.28 5.95
C LYS A 64 1.92 -5.55 4.89
N VAL A 65 3.18 -5.24 5.22
CA VAL A 65 4.31 -5.60 4.36
C VAL A 65 4.47 -7.11 4.38
N ILE A 66 4.46 -7.72 3.20
CA ILE A 66 4.65 -9.16 3.02
C ILE A 66 6.07 -9.47 2.54
N ARG A 67 6.63 -8.57 1.73
CA ARG A 67 7.97 -8.70 1.18
C ARG A 67 8.56 -7.32 0.90
N CYS A 68 9.85 -7.16 1.15
CA CYS A 68 10.66 -6.01 0.76
C CYS A 68 11.84 -6.54 -0.06
N GLU A 69 11.99 -6.05 -1.28
CA GLU A 69 13.00 -6.52 -2.24
C GLU A 69 13.92 -5.36 -2.62
N LYS A 70 15.24 -5.52 -2.44
CA LYS A 70 16.21 -4.50 -2.84
C LYS A 70 16.32 -4.50 -4.38
N ILE A 71 16.08 -3.35 -5.00
CA ILE A 71 16.16 -3.15 -6.44
C ILE A 71 17.50 -2.52 -6.84
N SER A 72 17.96 -1.55 -6.03
CA SER A 72 19.26 -0.88 -6.21
C SER A 72 19.83 -0.48 -4.85
N GLU A 73 20.97 0.21 -4.83
CA GLU A 73 21.58 0.70 -3.59
C GLU A 73 20.69 1.66 -2.79
N SER A 74 19.71 2.29 -3.44
CA SER A 74 18.84 3.29 -2.82
C SER A 74 17.34 3.03 -3.05
N GLU A 75 16.96 1.88 -3.59
CA GLU A 75 15.57 1.59 -3.94
C GLU A 75 15.16 0.18 -3.51
N TYR A 76 13.95 0.09 -2.96
CA TYR A 76 13.32 -1.15 -2.55
C TYR A 76 11.88 -1.21 -3.08
N ASP A 77 11.47 -2.39 -3.53
CA ASP A 77 10.08 -2.68 -3.89
C ASP A 77 9.39 -3.33 -2.67
N LEU A 78 8.35 -2.67 -2.17
CA LEU A 78 7.49 -3.12 -1.07
C LEU A 78 6.23 -3.80 -1.62
N TYR A 79 6.06 -5.06 -1.27
CA TYR A 79 4.84 -5.82 -1.54
C TYR A 79 3.99 -5.81 -0.28
N MET A 80 2.79 -5.26 -0.39
CA MET A 80 1.89 -5.01 0.73
C MET A 80 0.53 -5.64 0.47
N ASN A 81 -0.08 -6.20 1.50
CA ASN A 81 -1.45 -6.71 1.44
C ASN A 81 -2.37 -5.86 2.30
N TYR A 82 -3.62 -5.72 1.87
CA TYR A 82 -4.65 -5.06 2.65
C TYR A 82 -4.93 -5.81 3.95
N THR A 83 -5.08 -5.06 5.04
CA THR A 83 -5.61 -5.56 6.33
C THR A 83 -7.01 -5.04 6.62
N GLU A 84 -7.42 -3.99 5.90
CA GLU A 84 -8.78 -3.45 5.90
C GLU A 84 -9.77 -4.44 5.30
N LYS A 85 -10.98 -4.45 5.85
CA LYS A 85 -12.10 -5.32 5.44
C LYS A 85 -13.18 -4.54 4.70
N ASP A 86 -13.11 -3.22 4.71
CA ASP A 86 -13.99 -2.36 3.90
C ASP A 86 -13.62 -2.48 2.41
N PHE A 87 -14.38 -3.30 1.69
CA PHE A 87 -14.19 -3.53 0.27
C PHE A 87 -14.42 -2.28 -0.58
N ASN A 88 -15.26 -1.34 -0.14
CA ASN A 88 -15.53 -0.13 -0.92
C ASN A 88 -14.30 0.77 -0.95
N LYS A 89 -13.62 0.94 0.20
CA LYS A 89 -12.34 1.69 0.26
C LYS A 89 -11.25 1.05 -0.58
N ILE A 90 -11.20 -0.27 -0.58
CA ILE A 90 -10.20 -1.02 -1.34
C ILE A 90 -10.46 -0.87 -2.83
N GLN A 91 -11.73 -0.97 -3.24
CA GLN A 91 -12.14 -0.72 -4.62
C GLN A 91 -11.82 0.71 -5.06
N GLU A 92 -12.04 1.71 -4.22
CA GLU A 92 -11.71 3.11 -4.49
C GLU A 92 -10.21 3.32 -4.74
N ILE A 93 -9.34 2.73 -3.91
CA ILE A 93 -7.88 2.77 -4.08
C ILE A 93 -7.46 2.07 -5.39
N GLU A 94 -8.06 0.92 -5.65
CA GLU A 94 -7.77 0.12 -6.84
C GLU A 94 -8.18 0.82 -8.13
N ASP A 95 -9.34 1.49 -8.13
CA ASP A 95 -9.80 2.31 -9.23
C ASP A 95 -8.91 3.54 -9.42
N LEU A 96 -8.53 4.21 -8.33
CA LEU A 96 -7.59 5.33 -8.37
C LEU A 96 -6.23 4.94 -8.99
N ILE A 97 -5.66 3.82 -8.54
CA ILE A 97 -4.39 3.30 -9.08
C ILE A 97 -4.54 2.99 -10.56
N ARG A 98 -5.65 2.36 -10.97
CA ARG A 98 -5.91 2.01 -12.37
C ARG A 98 -6.04 3.26 -13.25
N ASP A 99 -6.75 4.28 -12.80
CA ASP A 99 -7.01 5.49 -13.59
C ASP A 99 -5.74 6.34 -13.77
N LEU A 100 -4.73 6.15 -12.93
CA LEU A 100 -3.44 6.87 -12.95
C LEU A 100 -2.26 6.02 -13.47
N SER A 101 -2.48 4.74 -13.79
CA SER A 101 -1.48 3.81 -14.36
C SER A 101 -1.44 3.88 -15.87
#